data_AF-A0A653ZQ47-F1
#
_entry.id   AF-A0A653ZQ47-F1
#
_cell.length_a   1.000
_cell.length_b   1.000
_cell.length_c   1.000
_cell.angle_alpha   90.00
_cell.angle_beta   90.00
_cell.angle_gamma   90.00
#
_symmetry.space_group_name_H-M   'P 1'
#
loop_
_entity.id
_entity.type
_entity.pdbx_description
1 polymer ?
#
loop_
_entity_poly.entity_id
_entity_poly.type
_entity_poly.pdbx_seq_one_letter_code
_entity_poly.pdbx_strand_id
1 'polypeptide(L)'
;MLKLSFLNVFFSIFLVPLMMQCEDGRGGPCDTYTRYTIEDNLCELLPGKIKYDQGETVNFKFAVKSKLSMSGKQVDIYEETKLNSGLLLVNLSELFKGNTVIFLKGDKVDDTRFKPVYNNATDSYELEISIKLNRVGIYSFESMATFRDLGENDFNCALINVTTNIKDNNLDDGRTEFSVD
;
A
#
# COMPACT_ATOMS: atom_id res chain seq x y z
N MET A 1 57.04 50.63 -4.33
CA MET A 1 55.62 50.43 -3.95
C MET A 1 54.99 49.45 -4.90
N LEU A 2 54.16 48.57 -4.32
CA LEU A 2 53.51 47.38 -4.87
C LEU A 2 53.00 47.49 -6.32
N LYS A 3 53.20 46.42 -7.10
CA LYS A 3 52.14 45.84 -7.93
C LYS A 3 52.17 44.31 -7.77
N LEU A 4 51.62 43.85 -6.65
CA LEU A 4 51.18 42.47 -6.50
C LEU A 4 50.00 42.22 -7.45
N SER A 5 50.14 41.19 -8.28
CA SER A 5 49.10 40.23 -8.68
C SER A 5 47.66 40.77 -8.85
N PHE A 6 47.36 41.34 -10.01
CA PHE A 6 45.98 41.58 -10.47
C PHE A 6 45.36 40.37 -11.19
N LEU A 7 46.06 39.22 -11.26
CA LEU A 7 45.64 38.08 -12.07
C LEU A 7 44.84 37.01 -11.30
N ASN A 8 44.64 37.17 -9.99
CA ASN A 8 44.00 36.13 -9.15
C ASN A 8 42.64 36.54 -8.55
N VAL A 9 42.05 37.68 -8.92
CA VAL A 9 40.77 38.14 -8.34
C VAL A 9 39.59 38.04 -9.31
N PHE A 10 39.84 37.90 -10.62
CA PHE A 10 38.76 37.83 -11.61
C PHE A 10 38.19 36.42 -11.84
N PHE A 11 38.86 35.37 -11.38
CA PHE A 11 38.39 33.99 -11.56
C PHE A 11 37.49 33.47 -10.42
N SER A 12 37.37 34.20 -9.32
CA SER A 12 36.54 33.79 -8.16
C SER A 12 35.12 34.36 -8.16
N ILE A 13 34.77 35.26 -9.08
CA ILE A 13 33.42 35.86 -9.16
C ILE A 13 32.50 35.13 -10.16
N PHE A 14 33.06 34.36 -11.09
CA PHE A 14 32.28 33.66 -12.13
C PHE A 14 31.86 32.23 -11.80
N LEU A 15 32.26 31.68 -10.65
CA LEU A 15 31.96 30.30 -10.23
C LEU A 15 30.98 30.18 -9.06
N VAL A 16 30.43 31.30 -8.57
CA VAL A 16 29.53 31.31 -7.41
C VAL A 16 28.02 31.29 -7.73
N PRO A 17 27.49 31.65 -8.92
CA PRO A 17 26.03 31.60 -9.11
C PRO A 17 25.48 30.20 -9.50
N LEU A 18 26.33 29.18 -9.69
CA LEU A 18 25.87 27.82 -10.02
C LEU A 18 25.50 26.96 -8.80
N MET A 19 25.62 27.49 -7.57
CA MET A 19 25.26 26.76 -6.34
C MET A 19 24.03 27.31 -5.60
N MET A 20 23.21 28.16 -6.24
CA MET A 20 21.95 28.67 -5.65
C MET A 20 20.69 28.13 -6.36
N GLN A 21 20.74 26.89 -6.83
CA GLN A 21 19.55 26.06 -7.05
C GLN A 21 19.81 24.65 -6.51
N CYS A 22 20.14 24.54 -5.22
CA CYS A 22 19.45 23.50 -4.48
C CYS A 22 18.03 24.04 -4.30
N GLU A 23 17.13 23.73 -5.23
CA GLU A 23 15.72 23.66 -4.86
C GLU A 23 15.68 22.85 -3.58
N ASP A 24 15.18 23.47 -2.50
CA ASP A 24 14.97 22.76 -1.25
C ASP A 24 14.22 21.48 -1.60
N GLY A 25 14.90 20.33 -1.51
CA GLY A 25 14.37 19.00 -1.79
C GLY A 25 13.35 18.57 -0.74
N ARG A 26 12.38 19.44 -0.47
CA ARG A 26 11.32 19.32 0.53
C ARG A 26 10.00 19.41 -0.22
N GLY A 27 9.47 18.24 -0.56
CA GLY A 27 8.18 18.07 -1.19
C GLY A 27 8.32 17.59 -2.61
N GLY A 28 8.15 16.29 -2.84
CA GLY A 28 7.79 15.86 -4.20
C GLY A 28 6.44 16.51 -4.57
N PRO A 29 6.13 16.75 -5.85
CA PRO A 29 4.84 17.31 -6.25
C PRO A 29 3.65 16.51 -5.68
N CYS A 30 3.86 15.23 -5.34
CA CYS A 30 2.91 14.31 -4.71
C CYS A 30 2.51 14.62 -3.26
N ASP A 31 3.38 15.25 -2.47
CA ASP A 31 3.12 15.40 -1.03
C ASP A 31 1.93 16.33 -0.76
N THR A 32 1.64 17.25 -1.69
CA THR A 32 0.55 18.23 -1.59
C THR A 32 -0.84 17.64 -1.91
N TYR A 33 -0.90 16.50 -2.61
CA TYR A 33 -2.14 15.92 -3.14
C TYR A 33 -2.45 14.53 -2.54
N THR A 34 -1.88 14.24 -1.37
CA THR A 34 -2.16 13.01 -0.65
C THR A 34 -3.55 13.05 -0.04
N ARG A 35 -4.39 12.10 -0.40
CA ARG A 35 -5.72 11.87 0.19
C ARG A 35 -5.67 10.61 1.04
N TYR A 36 -6.21 10.70 2.25
CA TYR A 36 -6.29 9.58 3.16
C TYR A 36 -7.72 9.39 3.67
N THR A 37 -8.09 8.14 3.89
CA THR A 37 -9.30 7.78 4.63
C THR A 37 -9.07 6.48 5.39
N ILE A 38 -9.94 6.21 6.34
CA ILE A 38 -9.97 4.96 7.10
C ILE A 38 -11.31 4.30 6.79
N GLU A 39 -11.27 3.05 6.35
CA GLU A 39 -12.44 2.22 6.09
C GLU A 39 -12.20 0.89 6.76
N ASP A 40 -12.96 0.58 7.81
CA ASP A 40 -12.74 -0.63 8.60
C ASP A 40 -13.19 -1.88 7.83
N ASN A 41 -12.54 -3.01 8.11
CA ASN A 41 -12.96 -4.35 7.70
C ASN A 41 -13.04 -4.58 6.18
N LEU A 42 -12.15 -3.96 5.39
CA LEU A 42 -12.07 -4.22 3.94
C LEU A 42 -11.32 -5.51 3.61
N CYS A 43 -10.62 -6.11 4.59
CA CYS A 43 -10.00 -7.42 4.46
C CYS A 43 -10.79 -8.46 5.26
N GLU A 44 -10.93 -9.68 4.74
CA GLU A 44 -11.64 -10.78 5.41
C GLU A 44 -10.90 -12.11 5.23
N LEU A 45 -10.97 -12.97 6.25
CA LEU A 45 -10.58 -14.38 6.19
C LEU A 45 -11.83 -15.25 6.25
N LEU A 46 -12.03 -16.10 5.25
CA LEU A 46 -13.25 -16.91 5.10
C LEU A 46 -12.92 -18.40 4.93
N PRO A 47 -13.55 -19.30 5.69
CA PRO A 47 -14.50 -19.03 6.78
C PRO A 47 -13.79 -18.40 7.99
N GLY A 48 -14.41 -17.43 8.67
CA GLY A 48 -13.81 -16.77 9.85
C GLY A 48 -13.86 -17.65 11.10
N LYS A 49 -12.97 -18.65 11.19
CA LYS A 49 -12.85 -19.53 12.37
C LYS A 49 -11.59 -19.20 13.18
N ILE A 50 -11.62 -19.53 14.47
CA ILE A 50 -10.45 -19.50 15.36
C ILE A 50 -9.70 -20.85 15.42
N LYS A 51 -10.28 -21.90 14.85
CA LYS A 51 -9.72 -23.25 14.76
C LYS A 51 -10.05 -23.88 13.40
N TYR A 52 -9.06 -24.53 12.80
CA TYR A 52 -9.17 -25.24 11.53
C TYR A 52 -8.50 -26.61 11.64
N ASP A 53 -8.89 -27.52 10.75
CA ASP A 53 -8.17 -28.78 10.58
C ASP A 53 -7.08 -28.64 9.51
N GLN A 54 -5.98 -29.39 9.64
CA GLN A 54 -4.94 -29.46 8.62
C GLN A 54 -5.54 -29.86 7.26
N GLY A 55 -5.20 -29.08 6.24
CA GLY A 55 -5.68 -29.26 4.87
C GLY A 55 -6.97 -28.50 4.56
N GLU A 56 -7.62 -27.87 5.55
CA GLU A 56 -8.70 -26.91 5.29
C GLU A 56 -8.19 -25.71 4.47
N THR A 57 -9.13 -25.03 3.81
CA THR A 57 -8.86 -23.84 3.00
C THR A 57 -9.44 -22.61 3.67
N VAL A 58 -8.61 -21.58 3.82
CA VAL A 58 -9.02 -20.23 4.19
C VAL A 58 -8.79 -19.31 2.99
N ASN A 59 -9.76 -18.44 2.71
CA ASN A 59 -9.67 -17.46 1.64
C ASN A 59 -9.46 -16.07 2.25
N PHE A 60 -8.38 -15.40 1.86
CA PHE A 60 -8.19 -13.99 2.12
C PHE A 60 -8.84 -13.18 1.01
N LYS A 61 -9.71 -12.23 1.37
CA LYS A 61 -10.36 -11.31 0.45
C LYS A 61 -10.06 -9.88 0.85
N PHE A 62 -9.80 -9.04 -0.14
CA PHE A 62 -9.80 -7.60 0.02
C PHE A 62 -10.68 -6.98 -1.07
N ALA A 63 -11.50 -5.99 -0.70
CA ALA A 63 -12.26 -5.20 -1.65
C ALA A 63 -12.42 -3.76 -1.14
N VAL A 64 -12.05 -2.79 -1.96
CA VAL A 64 -12.31 -1.36 -1.71
C VAL A 64 -13.09 -0.77 -2.87
N LYS A 65 -14.15 -0.02 -2.58
CA LYS A 65 -14.91 0.71 -3.60
C LYS A 65 -14.05 1.81 -4.20
N SER A 66 -14.17 2.04 -5.52
CA SER A 66 -13.48 3.15 -6.17
C SER A 66 -13.95 4.49 -5.65
N LYS A 67 -15.25 4.61 -5.31
CA LYS A 67 -15.84 5.83 -4.78
C LYS A 67 -15.82 5.83 -3.26
N LEU A 68 -15.10 6.78 -2.67
CA LEU A 68 -14.96 6.96 -1.23
C LEU A 68 -15.16 8.41 -0.82
N SER A 69 -15.58 8.62 0.42
CA SER A 69 -15.55 9.94 1.05
C SER A 69 -14.19 10.14 1.73
N MET A 70 -13.36 11.02 1.19
CA MET A 70 -12.03 11.34 1.74
C MET A 70 -11.96 12.82 2.09
N SER A 71 -11.65 13.12 3.36
CA SER A 71 -11.56 14.50 3.86
C SER A 71 -12.81 15.36 3.56
N GLY A 72 -14.00 14.75 3.64
CA GLY A 72 -15.29 15.42 3.37
C GLY A 72 -15.62 15.65 1.89
N LYS A 73 -14.85 15.07 0.96
CA LYS A 73 -15.11 15.10 -0.48
C LYS A 73 -15.31 13.70 -1.02
N GLN A 74 -16.22 13.56 -1.99
CA GLN A 74 -16.32 12.34 -2.79
C GLN A 74 -15.13 12.28 -3.74
N VAL A 75 -14.42 11.17 -3.72
CA VAL A 75 -13.25 10.88 -4.55
C VAL A 75 -13.50 9.56 -5.24
N ASP A 76 -13.25 9.52 -6.54
CA ASP A 76 -13.27 8.29 -7.32
C ASP A 76 -11.83 7.93 -7.66
N ILE A 77 -11.31 6.89 -7.01
CA ILE A 77 -9.91 6.45 -7.10
C ILE A 77 -9.55 6.18 -8.56
N TYR A 78 -10.34 5.36 -9.26
CA TYR A 78 -10.12 5.01 -10.65
C TYR A 78 -10.15 6.23 -11.56
N GLU A 79 -11.08 7.17 -11.34
CA GLU A 79 -11.14 8.38 -12.15
C GLU A 79 -9.95 9.32 -11.93
N GLU A 80 -9.42 9.39 -10.71
CA GLU A 80 -8.26 10.24 -10.38
C GLU A 80 -6.94 9.62 -10.85
N THR A 81 -6.77 8.30 -10.73
CA THR A 81 -5.49 7.63 -11.05
C THR A 81 -5.45 7.03 -12.45
N LYS A 82 -6.60 6.65 -13.00
CA LYS A 82 -6.75 5.86 -14.24
C LYS A 82 -6.01 4.52 -14.22
N LEU A 83 -5.71 4.00 -13.03
CA LEU A 83 -4.99 2.75 -12.84
C LEU A 83 -5.95 1.58 -12.60
N ASN A 84 -5.75 0.49 -13.35
CA ASN A 84 -6.53 -0.75 -13.18
C ASN A 84 -6.05 -1.60 -11.99
N SER A 85 -5.06 -1.13 -11.23
CA SER A 85 -4.52 -1.82 -10.06
C SER A 85 -3.85 -0.81 -9.14
N GLY A 86 -4.14 -0.92 -7.84
CA GLY A 86 -3.36 -0.29 -6.77
C GLY A 86 -2.41 -1.29 -6.10
N LEU A 87 -1.90 -0.91 -4.93
CA LEU A 87 -1.03 -1.72 -4.08
C LEU A 87 -1.68 -1.89 -2.70
N LEU A 88 -1.96 -3.13 -2.30
CA LEU A 88 -2.35 -3.46 -0.93
C LEU A 88 -1.11 -3.87 -0.13
N LEU A 89 -0.85 -3.15 0.96
CA LEU A 89 0.19 -3.46 1.93
C LEU A 89 -0.47 -4.17 3.13
N VAL A 90 -0.18 -5.45 3.32
CA VAL A 90 -0.69 -6.28 4.42
C VAL A 90 0.29 -7.43 4.68
N ASN A 91 0.62 -7.71 5.93
CA ASN A 91 1.62 -8.74 6.25
C ASN A 91 0.98 -10.13 6.37
N LEU A 92 1.07 -10.94 5.30
CA LEU A 92 0.54 -12.31 5.25
C LEU A 92 1.64 -13.38 5.29
N SER A 93 2.88 -12.98 5.58
CA SER A 93 4.06 -13.86 5.57
C SER A 93 3.86 -15.13 6.42
N GLU A 94 3.31 -14.96 7.63
CA GLU A 94 3.08 -16.06 8.57
C GLU A 94 1.97 -16.99 8.09
N LEU A 95 0.96 -16.45 7.39
CA LEU A 95 -0.12 -17.24 6.80
C LEU A 95 0.35 -18.05 5.59
N PHE A 96 1.31 -17.56 4.82
CA PHE A 96 1.82 -18.23 3.63
C PHE A 96 2.90 -19.28 3.94
N LYS A 97 3.65 -19.10 5.02
CA LYS A 97 4.78 -19.97 5.36
C LYS A 97 4.34 -21.42 5.57
N GLY A 98 4.77 -22.30 4.66
CA GLY A 98 4.49 -23.73 4.72
C GLY A 98 3.10 -24.13 4.20
N ASN A 99 2.32 -23.19 3.66
CA ASN A 99 0.99 -23.43 3.11
C ASN A 99 0.99 -23.36 1.58
N THR A 100 -0.05 -23.93 0.95
CA THR A 100 -0.25 -23.76 -0.50
C THR A 100 -1.09 -22.52 -0.73
N VAL A 101 -0.60 -21.60 -1.56
CA VAL A 101 -1.23 -20.30 -1.82
C VAL A 101 -1.54 -20.19 -3.31
N ILE A 102 -2.78 -19.81 -3.63
CA ILE A 102 -3.26 -19.60 -5.00
C ILE A 102 -3.94 -18.23 -5.07
N PHE A 103 -3.52 -17.39 -6.00
CA PHE A 103 -4.18 -16.12 -6.28
C PHE A 103 -5.32 -16.35 -7.26
N LEU A 104 -6.55 -16.07 -6.83
CA LEU A 104 -7.77 -16.18 -7.65
C LEU A 104 -8.10 -14.85 -8.35
N LYS A 105 -7.77 -13.73 -7.70
CA LYS A 105 -7.86 -12.38 -8.26
C LYS A 105 -6.69 -11.54 -7.77
N GLY A 106 -6.13 -10.73 -8.67
CA GLY A 106 -4.96 -9.90 -8.43
C GLY A 106 -3.67 -10.69 -8.27
N ASP A 107 -2.58 -9.98 -7.99
CA ASP A 107 -1.24 -10.53 -8.07
C ASP A 107 -0.42 -10.30 -6.80
N LYS A 108 0.55 -11.18 -6.58
CA LYS A 108 1.60 -11.01 -5.57
C LYS A 108 2.73 -10.13 -6.12
N VAL A 109 3.17 -9.16 -5.32
CA VAL A 109 4.46 -8.50 -5.53
C VAL A 109 5.50 -9.15 -4.63
N ASP A 110 5.20 -9.26 -3.33
CA ASP A 110 5.95 -10.02 -2.34
C ASP A 110 5.04 -10.47 -1.18
N ASP A 111 5.59 -10.91 -0.05
CA ASP A 111 4.82 -11.41 1.10
C ASP A 111 4.04 -10.33 1.88
N THR A 112 4.31 -9.06 1.61
CA THR A 112 3.70 -7.91 2.28
C THR A 112 2.97 -6.96 1.31
N ARG A 113 3.14 -7.14 0.00
CA ARG A 113 2.62 -6.27 -1.04
C ARG A 113 1.90 -7.05 -2.13
N PHE A 114 0.67 -6.64 -2.41
CA PHE A 114 -0.21 -7.28 -3.38
C PHE A 114 -0.84 -6.25 -4.32
N LYS A 115 -1.29 -6.69 -5.48
CA LYS A 115 -1.93 -5.87 -6.51
C LYS A 115 -3.40 -6.27 -6.66
N PRO A 116 -4.32 -5.64 -5.90
CA PRO A 116 -5.75 -5.74 -6.17
C PRO A 116 -6.07 -5.15 -7.54
N VAL A 117 -6.99 -5.78 -8.27
CA VAL A 117 -7.35 -5.39 -9.64
C VAL A 117 -8.71 -4.72 -9.65
N TYR A 118 -8.84 -3.64 -10.42
CA TYR A 118 -10.09 -2.93 -10.60
C TYR A 118 -11.11 -3.78 -11.38
N ASN A 119 -12.34 -3.84 -10.87
CA ASN A 119 -13.46 -4.58 -11.43
C ASN A 119 -14.60 -3.62 -11.78
N ASN A 120 -14.79 -3.38 -13.07
CA ASN A 120 -15.81 -2.46 -13.59
C ASN A 120 -17.25 -2.88 -13.24
N ALA A 121 -17.51 -4.16 -12.99
CA ALA A 121 -18.85 -4.64 -12.67
C ALA A 121 -19.27 -4.29 -11.25
N THR A 122 -18.31 -4.25 -10.31
CA THR A 122 -18.53 -3.98 -8.89
C THR A 122 -18.05 -2.59 -8.47
N ASP A 123 -17.36 -1.89 -9.36
CA ASP A 123 -16.72 -0.59 -9.14
C ASP A 123 -15.79 -0.61 -7.91
N SER A 124 -14.93 -1.64 -7.85
CA SER A 124 -13.99 -1.86 -6.74
C SER A 124 -12.66 -2.46 -7.19
N TYR A 125 -11.61 -2.20 -6.40
CA TYR A 125 -10.35 -2.93 -6.48
C TYR A 125 -10.44 -4.18 -5.59
N GLU A 126 -10.13 -5.34 -6.16
CA GLU A 126 -10.36 -6.65 -5.53
C GLU A 126 -9.11 -7.52 -5.53
N LEU A 127 -8.87 -8.22 -4.43
CA LEU A 127 -7.85 -9.27 -4.29
C LEU A 127 -8.49 -10.49 -3.63
N GLU A 128 -8.23 -11.68 -4.17
CA GLU A 128 -8.76 -12.93 -3.64
C GLU A 128 -7.66 -14.00 -3.67
N ILE A 129 -7.33 -14.54 -2.50
CA ILE A 129 -6.25 -15.51 -2.30
C ILE A 129 -6.83 -16.72 -1.58
N SER A 130 -6.63 -17.90 -2.13
CA SER A 130 -6.98 -19.17 -1.50
C SER A 130 -5.74 -19.80 -0.87
N ILE A 131 -5.81 -20.11 0.43
CA ILE A 131 -4.72 -20.69 1.21
C ILE A 131 -5.15 -22.04 1.76
N LYS A 132 -4.48 -23.12 1.35
CA LYS A 132 -4.62 -24.44 1.96
C LYS A 132 -3.65 -24.58 3.13
N LEU A 133 -4.20 -24.82 4.31
CA LEU A 133 -3.49 -24.86 5.59
C LEU A 133 -2.76 -26.19 5.77
N ASN A 134 -1.56 -26.33 5.20
CA ASN A 134 -0.75 -27.55 5.32
C ASN A 134 0.07 -27.57 6.61
N ARG A 135 0.36 -26.41 7.21
CA ARG A 135 1.14 -26.31 8.44
C ARG A 135 0.21 -26.27 9.67
N VAL A 136 0.48 -27.16 10.63
CA VAL A 136 -0.18 -27.18 11.95
C VAL A 136 0.44 -26.14 12.90
N GLY A 137 -0.32 -25.74 13.91
CA GLY A 137 0.11 -24.80 14.94
C GLY A 137 -0.64 -23.47 14.92
N ILE A 138 -0.08 -22.47 15.60
CA ILE A 138 -0.71 -21.16 15.77
C ILE A 138 -0.26 -20.24 14.64
N TYR A 139 -1.22 -19.53 14.05
CA TYR A 139 -1.02 -18.45 13.11
C TYR A 139 -1.36 -17.15 13.82
N SER A 140 -0.44 -16.20 13.83
CA SER A 140 -0.65 -14.90 14.47
C SER A 140 0.05 -13.81 13.66
N PHE A 141 -0.70 -12.84 13.14
CA PHE A 141 -0.17 -11.81 12.24
C PHE A 141 -0.93 -10.49 12.36
N GLU A 142 -0.29 -9.41 11.92
CA GLU A 142 -0.85 -8.06 11.94
C GLU A 142 -2.10 -7.97 11.04
N SER A 143 -3.17 -7.38 11.56
CA SER A 143 -4.42 -7.22 10.81
C SER A 143 -4.49 -5.93 10.02
N MET A 144 -3.63 -4.96 10.33
CA MET A 144 -3.64 -3.66 9.66
C MET A 144 -3.20 -3.80 8.20
N ALA A 145 -3.90 -3.10 7.32
CA ALA A 145 -3.58 -3.03 5.91
C ALA A 145 -3.71 -1.60 5.39
N THR A 146 -3.03 -1.32 4.30
CA THR A 146 -3.18 -0.04 3.58
C THR A 146 -3.28 -0.31 2.09
N PHE A 147 -4.38 0.09 1.48
CA PHE A 147 -4.45 0.19 0.03
C PHE A 147 -3.90 1.55 -0.41
N ARG A 148 -3.00 1.53 -1.37
CA ARG A 148 -2.36 2.69 -1.96
C ARG A 148 -2.58 2.69 -3.46
N ASP A 149 -3.04 3.80 -4.00
CA ASP A 149 -3.03 4.04 -5.44
C ASP A 149 -2.31 5.36 -5.76
N LEU A 150 -1.51 5.37 -6.82
CA LEU A 150 -0.64 6.49 -7.17
C LEU A 150 -0.81 6.80 -8.66
N GLY A 151 -1.65 7.78 -8.97
CA GLY A 151 -1.72 8.36 -10.31
C GLY A 151 -0.62 9.38 -10.49
N GLU A 152 0.32 9.14 -11.41
CA GLU A 152 1.32 10.13 -11.82
C GLU A 152 1.05 10.55 -13.27
N ASN A 153 0.78 11.83 -13.48
CA ASN A 153 0.89 12.46 -14.80
C ASN A 153 1.75 13.73 -14.67
N ASP A 154 2.25 14.24 -15.82
CA ASP A 154 3.35 15.21 -15.93
C ASP A 154 3.25 16.48 -15.03
N PHE A 155 2.09 16.77 -14.42
CA PHE A 155 1.90 17.88 -13.48
C PHE A 155 0.91 17.60 -12.31
N ASN A 156 0.32 16.41 -12.20
CA ASN A 156 -0.54 16.02 -11.07
C ASN A 156 -0.15 14.65 -10.55
N CYS A 157 0.04 14.58 -9.24
CA CYS A 157 0.28 13.32 -8.56
C CYS A 157 -0.84 13.10 -7.56
N ALA A 158 -1.69 12.10 -7.75
CA ALA A 158 -2.74 11.75 -6.81
C ALA A 158 -2.28 10.54 -6.00
N LEU A 159 -1.90 10.76 -4.74
CA LEU A 159 -1.62 9.68 -3.80
C LEU A 159 -2.87 9.41 -2.96
N ILE A 160 -3.43 8.23 -3.11
CA ILE A 160 -4.63 7.79 -2.39
C ILE A 160 -4.20 6.69 -1.42
N ASN A 161 -4.48 6.88 -0.13
CA ASN A 161 -4.29 5.87 0.89
C ASN A 161 -5.61 5.54 1.60
N VAL A 162 -5.96 4.27 1.67
CA VAL A 162 -7.09 3.75 2.44
C VAL A 162 -6.53 2.80 3.49
N THR A 163 -6.55 3.24 4.75
CA THR A 163 -6.18 2.37 5.87
C THR A 163 -7.37 1.50 6.26
N THR A 164 -7.10 0.23 6.50
CA THR A 164 -8.13 -0.76 6.84
C THR A 164 -7.54 -1.87 7.71
N ASN A 165 -8.35 -2.87 8.03
CA ASN A 165 -7.98 -4.02 8.83
C ASN A 165 -8.64 -5.30 8.31
N ILE A 166 -8.09 -6.45 8.73
CA ILE A 166 -8.75 -7.74 8.67
C ILE A 166 -9.89 -7.74 9.68
N LYS A 167 -11.09 -8.00 9.18
CA LYS A 167 -12.31 -8.14 9.94
C LYS A 167 -12.17 -9.22 11.00
N ASP A 168 -12.78 -8.98 12.16
CA ASP A 168 -12.79 -9.89 13.29
C ASP A 168 -11.38 -10.22 13.83
N ASN A 169 -10.43 -9.29 13.70
CA ASN A 169 -9.17 -9.40 14.41
C ASN A 169 -9.44 -9.54 15.92
N ASN A 170 -8.86 -10.57 16.53
CA ASN A 170 -9.33 -11.11 17.80
C ASN A 170 -8.34 -10.93 18.96
N LEU A 171 -7.25 -10.18 18.74
CA LEU A 171 -6.29 -9.80 19.77
C LEU A 171 -6.30 -8.28 20.00
N ASP A 172 -6.14 -7.88 21.27
CA ASP A 172 -6.16 -6.48 21.72
C ASP A 172 -5.03 -5.62 21.12
N ASP A 173 -3.97 -6.26 20.62
CA ASP A 173 -2.84 -5.62 19.96
C ASP A 173 -3.03 -5.44 18.43
N GLY A 174 -4.23 -5.71 17.92
CA GLY A 174 -4.57 -5.55 16.50
C GLY A 174 -4.15 -6.73 15.63
N ARG A 175 -3.74 -7.86 16.21
CA ARG A 175 -3.44 -9.09 15.46
C ARG A 175 -4.68 -9.98 15.26
N THR A 176 -4.59 -10.82 14.25
CA THR A 176 -5.50 -11.93 13.99
C THR A 176 -4.78 -13.23 14.34
N GLU A 177 -5.44 -14.10 15.10
CA GLU A 177 -4.90 -15.38 15.53
C GLU A 177 -5.89 -16.55 15.38
N PHE A 178 -5.40 -17.68 14.89
CA PHE A 178 -6.13 -18.94 14.85
C PHE A 178 -5.17 -20.14 14.95
N SER A 179 -5.70 -21.32 15.28
CA SER A 179 -4.93 -22.57 15.29
C SER A 179 -5.34 -23.52 14.17
N VAL A 180 -4.38 -24.35 13.76
CA VAL A 180 -4.57 -25.48 12.84
C VAL A 180 -4.13 -26.75 13.53
N ASP A 181 -5.05 -27.69 13.70
CA ASP A 181 -4.84 -28.99 14.34
C ASP A 181 -4.71 -30.13 13.32
#